data_AF-A0A849QAJ0-F1
#
_entry.id   AF-A0A849QAJ0-F1
#
_cell.length_a   1.000
_cell.length_b   1.000
_cell.length_c   1.000
_cell.angle_alpha   90.00
_cell.angle_beta   90.00
_cell.angle_gamma   90.00
#
_symmetry.space_group_name_H-M   'P 1'
#
loop_
_entity.id
_entity.type
_entity.pdbx_description
1 polymer ?
#
loop_
_entity_poly.entity_id
_entity_poly.type
_entity_poly.pdbx_seq_one_letter_code
_entity_poly.pdbx_strand_id
1 'polypeptide(L)' 'MAREEKVMEMPLFIPRVFYMLLFAFGVAFYFIFGAMYGTWNDLAVYSITIICVGLGLTGTILYSIRETEETHG' A
#
# COMPACT_ATOMS: atom_id res chain seq x y z
N MET A 1 14.51 35.60 10.50
CA MET A 1 14.84 34.19 10.84
C MET A 1 13.97 33.30 9.96
N ALA A 2 14.48 32.88 8.81
CA ALA A 2 13.81 31.86 8.03
C ALA A 2 14.01 30.53 8.78
N ARG A 3 12.95 30.01 9.38
CA ARG A 3 12.94 28.64 9.91
C ARG A 3 13.05 27.76 8.68
N GLU A 4 14.24 27.22 8.43
CA GLU A 4 14.42 26.19 7.43
C GLU A 4 13.53 25.02 7.83
N GLU A 5 12.39 24.91 7.15
CA GLU A 5 11.59 23.71 7.17
C GLU A 5 12.50 22.67 6.54
N LYS A 6 13.19 21.90 7.39
CA LYS A 6 13.87 20.69 6.98
C LYS A 6 12.77 19.75 6.53
N VAL A 7 12.28 19.94 5.30
CA VAL A 7 11.40 19.02 4.61
C VAL A 7 12.16 17.72 4.68
N MET A 8 11.72 16.84 5.58
CA MET A 8 12.35 15.56 5.75
C MET A 8 12.10 14.86 4.42
N GLU A 9 13.09 14.84 3.54
CA GLU A 9 13.06 14.08 2.29
C GLU A 9 12.96 12.62 2.72
N MET A 10 11.73 12.14 2.88
CA MET A 10 11.48 10.78 3.31
C MET A 10 11.97 9.90 2.18
N PRO A 11 12.89 8.96 2.44
CA PRO A 11 13.37 8.07 1.39
C PRO A 11 12.17 7.33 0.80
N LEU A 12 12.02 7.40 -0.53
CA LEU A 12 10.90 6.83 -1.30
C LEU A 12 10.68 5.33 -1.05
N PHE A 13 11.70 4.66 -0.52
CA PHE A 13 11.64 3.28 -0.05
C PHE A 13 10.56 3.04 1.02
N ILE A 14 10.40 3.94 2.00
CA ILE A 14 9.44 3.77 3.11
C ILE A 14 8.00 3.67 2.62
N PRO A 15 7.48 4.63 1.83
CA PRO A 15 6.12 4.54 1.32
C PRO A 15 5.94 3.34 0.38
N ARG A 16 6.93 3.01 -0.47
CA ARG A 16 6.85 1.82 -1.34
C ARG A 16 6.60 0.53 -0.54
N VAL A 17 7.39 0.31 0.52
CA VAL A 17 7.24 -0.86 1.39
C VAL A 17 5.89 -0.85 2.11
N PHE A 18 5.45 0.31 2.60
CA PHE A 18 4.14 0.44 3.24
C PHE A 18 2.99 0.00 2.31
N TYR A 19 2.97 0.50 1.08
CA TYR A 19 1.92 0.13 0.11
C TYR A 19 2.01 -1.34 -0.31
N MET A 20 3.23 -1.89 -0.42
CA MET A 20 3.42 -3.31 -0.70
C MET A 20 2.90 -4.20 0.44
N LEU A 21 3.15 -3.81 1.69
CA LEU A 21 2.60 -4.50 2.86
C LEU A 21 1.08 -4.35 2.95
N LEU A 22 0.53 -3.18 2.59
CA LEU A 22 -0.91 -2.94 2.56
C LEU A 22 -1.61 -3.85 1.53
N PHE A 23 -0.99 -4.01 0.36
CA PHE A 23 -1.45 -4.95 -0.66
C PHE A 23 -1.43 -6.40 -0.13
N ALA A 24 -0.29 -6.84 0.42
CA ALA A 24 -0.14 -8.18 0.98
C ALA A 24 -1.14 -8.44 2.11
N PHE A 25 -1.37 -7.44 2.97
CA PHE A 25 -2.36 -7.49 4.04
C PHE A 25 -3.79 -7.65 3.48
N GLY A 26 -4.17 -6.87 2.46
CA GLY A 26 -5.50 -6.99 1.84
C GLY A 26 -5.74 -8.38 1.26
N VAL A 27 -4.75 -8.95 0.56
CA VAL A 27 -4.83 -10.30 0.02
C VAL A 27 -4.90 -11.34 1.15
N ALA A 28 -4.00 -11.27 2.13
CA ALA A 28 -3.97 -12.22 3.24
C ALA A 28 -5.26 -12.17 4.07
N PHE A 29 -5.77 -10.98 4.35
CA PHE A 29 -7.03 -10.76 5.07
C PHE A 29 -8.19 -11.50 4.40
N TYR A 30 -8.33 -11.37 3.08
CA TYR A 30 -9.40 -12.05 2.33
C TYR A 30 -9.34 -13.57 2.47
N PHE A 31 -8.15 -14.16 2.29
CA PHE A 31 -7.96 -15.60 2.41
C PHE A 31 -8.15 -16.12 3.84
N ILE A 32 -7.61 -15.41 4.84
CA ILE A 32 -7.77 -15.77 6.26
C ILE A 32 -9.25 -15.71 6.66
N PHE A 33 -9.96 -14.65 6.27
CA PHE A 33 -11.38 -14.50 6.57
C PHE A 33 -12.21 -15.60 5.92
N GLY A 34 -11.97 -15.89 4.63
CA GLY A 34 -12.64 -16.96 3.90
C GLY A 34 -12.42 -18.33 4.54
N ALA A 35 -11.21 -18.61 5.01
CA ALA A 35 -10.88 -19.85 5.70
C ALA A 35 -11.51 -19.94 7.11
N MET A 36 -11.51 -18.84 7.88
CA MET A 36 -12.02 -18.84 9.26
C MET A 36 -13.54 -18.93 9.34
N TYR A 37 -14.25 -18.20 8.47
CA TYR A 37 -15.70 -18.08 8.55
C TYR A 37 -16.42 -18.94 7.50
N GLY A 38 -15.70 -19.60 6.60
CA GLY A 38 -16.26 -20.45 5.55
C GLY A 38 -17.09 -19.67 4.51
N THR A 39 -17.04 -18.33 4.55
CA THR A 39 -17.76 -17.45 3.63
C THR A 39 -16.78 -16.68 2.77
N TRP A 40 -17.01 -16.77 1.46
CA TRP A 40 -16.18 -16.11 0.44
C TRP A 40 -16.97 -15.05 -0.30
N ASN A 41 -18.26 -14.87 0.00
CA ASN A 41 -19.15 -13.95 -0.70
C ASN A 41 -19.79 -12.96 0.28
N ASP A 42 -18.95 -12.31 1.07
CA ASP A 42 -19.36 -11.27 2.00
C ASP A 42 -19.01 -9.88 1.44
N LEU A 43 -20.04 -9.06 1.25
CA LEU A 43 -19.90 -7.72 0.68
C LEU A 43 -18.98 -6.82 1.52
N ALA A 44 -19.01 -6.93 2.84
CA ALA A 44 -18.19 -6.12 3.72
C ALA A 44 -16.70 -6.51 3.58
N VAL A 45 -16.43 -7.82 3.54
CA VAL A 45 -15.07 -8.34 3.37
C VAL A 45 -14.50 -7.96 2.01
N TYR A 46 -15.30 -8.06 0.94
CA TYR A 46 -14.89 -7.60 -0.38
C TYR A 46 -14.59 -6.11 -0.43
N SER A 47 -15.43 -5.29 0.20
CA SER A 47 -15.24 -3.83 0.21
C SER A 47 -13.92 -3.45 0.85
N ILE A 48 -13.61 -4.03 2.02
CA ILE A 48 -12.34 -3.80 2.72
C ILE A 48 -11.17 -4.31 1.88
N THR A 49 -11.30 -5.51 1.32
CA THR A 49 -10.26 -6.14 0.50
C THR A 49 -9.93 -5.28 -0.72
N ILE A 50 -10.93 -4.83 -1.48
CA ILE A 50 -10.74 -4.00 -2.68
C ILE A 50 -10.07 -2.68 -2.33
N ILE A 51 -10.44 -2.04 -1.22
CA ILE A 51 -9.81 -0.80 -0.78
C ILE A 51 -8.32 -1.03 -0.43
N CYS A 52 -8.02 -2.05 0.39
CA CYS A 52 -6.65 -2.37 0.78
C CYS A 52 -5.78 -2.78 -0.42
N VAL A 53 -6.29 -3.67 -1.28
CA VAL A 53 -5.60 -4.17 -2.46
C VAL A 53 -5.45 -3.08 -3.51
N GLY A 54 -6.49 -2.30 -3.78
CA GLY A 54 -6.47 -1.21 -4.77
C GLY A 54 -5.53 -0.09 -4.37
N LEU A 55 -5.61 0.39 -3.12
CA LEU A 55 -4.68 1.40 -2.60
C LEU A 55 -3.26 0.86 -2.48
N GLY A 56 -3.10 -0.39 -2.03
CA GLY A 56 -1.80 -1.05 -1.95
C GLY A 56 -1.12 -1.15 -3.31
N LEU A 57 -1.83 -1.67 -4.32
CA LEU A 57 -1.30 -1.82 -5.67
C LEU A 57 -0.97 -0.46 -6.30
N THR A 58 -1.91 0.49 -6.24
CA THR A 58 -1.73 1.82 -6.84
C THR A 58 -0.56 2.56 -6.19
N GLY A 59 -0.45 2.51 -4.87
CA GLY A 59 0.66 3.12 -4.15
C GLY A 59 2.00 2.45 -4.48
N THR A 60 2.06 1.12 -4.52
CA THR A 60 3.30 0.41 -4.89
C THR A 60 3.78 0.81 -6.28
N ILE A 61 2.88 0.87 -7.28
CA ILE A 61 3.23 1.29 -8.65
C ILE A 61 3.70 2.74 -8.67
N LEU A 62 2.95 3.66 -8.04
CA LEU A 62 3.28 5.08 -8.02
C LEU A 62 4.69 5.33 -7.44
N TYR A 63 5.00 4.71 -6.31
CA TYR A 63 6.32 4.88 -5.68
C TYR A 63 7.44 4.13 -6.40
N SER A 64 7.13 3.02 -7.08
CA SER A 64 8.11 2.33 -7.94
C SER A 64 8.52 3.20 -9.14
N ILE A 65 7.58 3.96 -9.71
CA ILE A 65 7.87 4.90 -10.80
C ILE A 65 8.75 6.05 -10.29
N ARG A 66 8.39 6.67 -9.15
CA ARG A 66 9.16 7.77 -8.56
C ARG A 66 10.59 7.39 -8.19
N GLU A 67 10.81 6.20 -7.64
CA GLU A 67 12.15 5.69 -7.33
C GLU A 67 13.01 5.52 -8.58
N THR A 68 12.40 5.14 -9.71
CA THR A 68 13.10 5.01 -10.99
C THR A 68 13.58 6.36 -11.50
N GLU A 69 12.77 7.41 -11.33
CA GLU A 69 13.13 8.80 -11.71
C GLU A 69 14.29 9.34 -10.87
N GLU A 70 14.33 9.10 -9.55
CA GLU A 70 15.45 9.57 -8.72
C GLU A 70 16.75 8.80 -8.96
N THR A 71 16.69 7.56 -9.42
CA THR A 71 17.89 6.76 -9.69
C THR A 71 18.53 7.08 -11.06
N HIS A 72 17.79 7.72 -11.97
CA HIS A 72 18.24 8.06 -13.34
C HIS A 72 18.28 9.58 -13.63
N GLY A 73 17.97 10.41 -12.64
CA GLY A 73 18.01 11.89 -12.72
C GLY A 73 19.34 12.49 -12.30
#